data_AF-A0A3D9RTG5-F1
#
_entry.id   AF-A0A3D9RTG5-F1
#
_cell.length_a   1.000
_cell.length_b   1.000
_cell.length_c   1.000
_cell.angle_alpha   90.00
_cell.angle_beta   90.00
_cell.angle_gamma   90.00
#
_symmetry.space_group_name_H-M   'P 1'
#
loop_
_entity.id
_entity.type
_entity.pdbx_description
1 polymer ?
#
loop_
_entity_poly.entity_id
_entity_poly.type
_entity_poly.pdbx_seq_one_letter_code
_entity_poly.pdbx_strand_id
1 'polypeptide(L)'
;MNIFLFNIKAFIKKNLTLLGLLFSLFGFSQHSNSEQIYANGKGLTSIDLRSKELVGNSYINETYLSAKLSYSEVNYFVRYNAYLDEMEIEISGKPYYLPKSNNYTVTFEGVNKVYQLSNYDEKGTQKKGFFVVLVDGNKASLLVKEKIKLYDEVPAKLGFTKYEPPTLKRIKNEFYIDFKDKIIIKSPTNKKYFSNLFLTKSKEIELYIKKNKLNIKNESDLIQIFNYYNSIN
;
A
#
# COMPACT_ATOMS: atom_id res chain seq x y z
N MET A 1 69.12 13.30 -37.82
CA MET A 1 67.81 13.64 -37.20
C MET A 1 66.66 13.03 -38.01
N ASN A 2 66.58 11.70 -38.16
CA ASN A 2 65.46 11.06 -38.89
C ASN A 2 65.18 9.58 -38.55
N ILE A 3 65.94 8.95 -37.63
CA ILE A 3 65.74 7.53 -37.28
C ILE A 3 64.89 7.38 -36.00
N PHE A 4 64.89 8.38 -35.11
CA PHE A 4 64.11 8.35 -33.86
C PHE A 4 62.60 8.59 -34.05
N LEU A 5 62.19 9.33 -35.09
CA LEU A 5 60.78 9.67 -35.34
C LEU A 5 59.97 8.51 -35.95
N PHE A 6 60.62 7.53 -36.56
CA PHE A 6 59.94 6.41 -37.23
C PHE A 6 59.43 5.35 -36.23
N ASN A 7 60.15 5.12 -35.13
CA ASN A 7 59.78 4.13 -34.11
C ASN A 7 58.62 4.57 -33.21
N ILE A 8 58.44 5.87 -32.99
CA ILE A 8 57.35 6.40 -32.14
C ILE A 8 55.99 6.29 -32.85
N LYS A 9 55.94 6.51 -34.17
CA LYS A 9 54.70 6.32 -34.96
C LYS A 9 54.23 4.86 -35.01
N ALA A 10 55.16 3.89 -35.02
CA ALA A 10 54.82 2.48 -35.05
C ALA A 10 54.29 1.97 -33.69
N PHE A 11 54.84 2.44 -32.57
CA PHE A 11 54.42 2.04 -31.23
C PHE A 11 53.03 2.59 -30.85
N ILE A 12 52.73 3.83 -31.27
CA ILE A 12 51.42 4.46 -31.01
C ILE A 12 50.31 3.79 -31.85
N LYS A 13 50.60 3.41 -33.10
CA LYS A 13 49.59 2.77 -33.97
C LYS A 13 49.19 1.37 -33.48
N LYS A 14 50.13 0.61 -32.88
CA LYS A 14 49.89 -0.75 -32.38
C LYS A 14 49.08 -0.78 -31.08
N ASN A 15 49.20 0.26 -30.25
CA ASN A 15 48.43 0.40 -29.01
C ASN A 15 47.06 1.08 -29.23
N LEU A 16 46.90 1.88 -30.29
CA LEU A 16 45.60 2.48 -30.63
C LEU A 16 44.63 1.46 -31.23
N THR A 17 45.15 0.44 -31.94
CA THR A 17 44.34 -0.70 -32.41
C THR A 17 43.91 -1.66 -31.30
N LEU A 18 44.56 -1.62 -30.13
CA LEU A 18 44.20 -2.44 -28.98
C LEU A 18 43.13 -1.78 -28.08
N LEU A 19 43.00 -0.45 -28.15
CA LEU A 19 42.01 0.31 -27.36
C LEU A 19 40.61 0.34 -28.01
N GLY A 20 40.52 0.06 -29.31
CA GLY A 20 39.25 -0.04 -30.04
C GLY A 20 38.49 -1.37 -29.86
N LEU A 21 39.08 -2.36 -29.18
CA LEU A 21 38.52 -3.71 -29.00
C LEU A 21 37.78 -3.92 -27.67
N LEU A 22 37.75 -2.91 -26.79
CA LEU A 22 37.08 -3.01 -25.47
C LEU A 22 35.71 -2.31 -25.41
N PHE A 23 35.28 -1.64 -26.48
CA PHE A 23 34.01 -0.87 -26.49
C PHE A 23 32.79 -1.63 -27.05
N SER A 24 32.94 -2.89 -27.47
CA SER A 24 31.84 -3.68 -28.06
C SER A 24 31.16 -4.66 -27.10
N LEU A 25 31.39 -4.56 -25.78
CA LEU A 25 30.80 -5.48 -24.79
C LEU A 25 29.51 -4.97 -24.11
N PHE A 26 28.97 -3.82 -24.48
CA PHE A 26 27.57 -3.50 -24.15
C PHE A 26 26.63 -4.13 -25.18
N GLY A 27 26.64 -5.47 -25.20
CA GLY A 27 25.60 -6.24 -25.86
C GLY A 27 24.29 -5.98 -25.12
N PHE A 28 23.32 -5.43 -25.85
CA PHE A 28 21.92 -5.40 -25.44
C PHE A 28 21.52 -6.82 -25.00
N SER A 29 21.14 -6.97 -23.73
CA SER A 29 20.33 -8.11 -23.31
C SER A 29 18.93 -7.90 -23.89
N GLN A 30 18.74 -8.30 -25.15
CA GLN A 30 17.40 -8.59 -25.65
C GLN A 30 17.12 -10.03 -25.27
N HIS A 31 16.20 -10.20 -24.33
CA HIS A 31 15.57 -11.47 -24.04
C HIS A 31 14.76 -11.91 -25.27
N SER A 32 15.40 -12.57 -26.23
CA SER A 32 14.71 -13.24 -27.33
C SER A 32 14.16 -14.56 -26.81
N ASN A 33 12.86 -14.60 -26.55
CA ASN A 33 12.15 -15.87 -26.37
C ASN A 33 12.19 -16.63 -27.70
N SER A 34 13.07 -17.62 -27.82
CA SER A 34 13.11 -18.51 -28.96
C SER A 34 11.93 -19.47 -28.88
N GLU A 35 10.91 -19.26 -29.71
CA GLU A 35 9.84 -20.23 -29.91
C GLU A 35 10.36 -21.42 -30.73
N GLN A 36 10.48 -22.59 -30.10
CA GLN A 36 10.54 -23.86 -30.83
C GLN A 36 9.14 -24.47 -30.85
N ILE A 37 8.44 -24.27 -31.96
CA ILE A 37 7.15 -24.92 -32.22
C ILE A 37 7.42 -26.32 -32.78
N TYR A 38 7.22 -27.35 -31.95
CA TYR A 38 7.11 -28.72 -32.42
C TYR A 38 5.75 -28.92 -33.09
N ALA A 39 5.72 -28.82 -34.42
CA ALA A 39 4.55 -29.15 -35.21
C ALA A 39 4.54 -30.65 -35.52
N ASN A 40 3.68 -31.42 -34.84
CA ASN A 40 3.00 -32.59 -35.42
C ASN A 40 1.91 -33.14 -34.48
N GLY A 41 0.67 -33.23 -35.00
CA GLY A 41 -0.38 -34.12 -34.48
C GLY A 41 -1.56 -33.45 -33.76
N LYS A 42 -2.70 -33.39 -34.45
CA LYS A 42 -4.10 -33.23 -33.95
C LYS A 42 -4.28 -32.50 -32.60
N GLY A 43 -4.42 -31.17 -32.67
CA GLY A 43 -5.06 -30.33 -31.65
C GLY A 43 -4.25 -30.10 -30.38
N LEU A 44 -3.20 -29.28 -30.46
CA LEU A 44 -2.45 -28.79 -29.30
C LEU A 44 -3.02 -27.43 -28.85
N THR A 45 -3.56 -27.36 -27.64
CA THR A 45 -3.81 -26.07 -26.99
C THR A 45 -2.51 -25.64 -26.32
N SER A 46 -1.96 -24.50 -26.73
CA SER A 46 -0.80 -23.91 -26.08
C SER A 46 -1.17 -23.51 -24.65
N ILE A 47 -0.50 -24.08 -23.65
CA ILE A 47 -0.57 -23.57 -22.27
C ILE A 47 0.37 -22.35 -22.22
N ASP A 48 -0.19 -21.14 -22.20
CA ASP A 48 0.61 -19.93 -21.93
C ASP A 48 1.00 -19.96 -20.43
N LEU A 49 2.22 -20.44 -20.16
CA LEU A 49 2.80 -20.57 -18.81
C LEU A 49 3.49 -19.29 -18.33
N ARG A 50 3.37 -18.18 -19.07
CA ARG A 50 4.03 -16.92 -18.69
C ARG A 50 3.21 -16.23 -17.61
N SER A 51 3.86 -15.98 -16.47
CA SER A 51 3.30 -15.05 -15.49
C SER A 51 3.23 -13.66 -16.10
N LYS A 52 2.03 -13.07 -16.06
CA LYS A 52 1.78 -11.74 -16.57
C LYS A 52 2.14 -10.70 -15.51
N GLU A 53 2.41 -9.49 -15.99
CA GLU A 53 2.74 -8.34 -15.15
C GLU A 53 1.70 -8.08 -14.05
N LEU A 54 2.16 -7.56 -12.92
CA LEU A 54 1.33 -7.20 -11.78
C LEU A 54 0.27 -6.16 -12.20
N VAL A 55 -1.01 -6.48 -11.98
CA VAL A 55 -2.13 -5.59 -12.30
C VAL A 55 -2.58 -4.82 -11.06
N GLY A 56 -2.92 -3.54 -11.23
CA GLY A 56 -3.43 -2.68 -10.17
C GLY A 56 -2.36 -1.83 -9.48
N ASN A 57 -2.74 -1.16 -8.40
CA ASN A 57 -1.90 -0.18 -7.72
C ASN A 57 -1.84 -0.43 -6.20
N SER A 58 -0.73 -0.06 -5.57
CA SER A 58 -0.51 -0.19 -4.12
C SER A 58 -0.97 1.02 -3.31
N TYR A 59 -1.34 2.13 -3.96
CA TYR A 59 -1.70 3.39 -3.31
C TYR A 59 -3.21 3.65 -3.29
N ILE A 60 -3.69 4.32 -2.22
CA ILE A 60 -5.08 4.79 -2.13
C ILE A 60 -5.36 5.88 -3.16
N ASN A 61 -4.40 6.79 -3.34
CA ASN A 61 -4.39 7.78 -4.40
C ASN A 61 -3.08 7.58 -5.18
N GLU A 62 -3.16 7.44 -6.50
CA GLU A 62 -1.98 7.23 -7.35
C GLU A 62 -1.06 8.45 -7.37
N THR A 63 -1.67 9.64 -7.36
CA THR A 63 -0.97 10.92 -7.33
C THR A 63 -0.64 11.34 -5.91
N TYR A 64 0.46 12.08 -5.76
CA TYR A 64 0.74 12.76 -4.51
C TYR A 64 -0.26 13.90 -4.30
N LEU A 65 -0.68 14.06 -3.05
CA LEU A 65 -1.53 15.14 -2.59
C LEU A 65 -0.79 15.97 -1.55
N SER A 66 -1.03 17.27 -1.53
CA SER A 66 -0.50 18.13 -0.47
C SER A 66 -1.05 17.71 0.89
N ALA A 67 -0.16 17.51 1.86
CA ALA A 67 -0.51 17.17 3.23
C ALA A 67 0.44 17.81 4.24
N LYS A 68 -0.08 18.09 5.43
CA LYS A 68 0.66 18.62 6.57
C LYS A 68 0.96 17.51 7.57
N LEU A 69 2.20 17.44 8.06
CA LEU A 69 2.60 16.51 9.12
C LEU A 69 2.46 17.21 10.46
N SER A 70 1.96 16.55 11.50
CA SER A 70 1.73 17.21 12.81
C SER A 70 2.98 17.80 13.47
N TYR A 71 4.17 17.35 13.07
CA TYR A 71 5.46 17.83 13.58
C TYR A 71 6.17 18.81 12.63
N SER A 72 5.54 19.21 11.52
CA SER A 72 6.12 20.13 10.54
C SER A 72 5.09 21.17 10.10
N GLU A 73 5.53 22.43 10.02
CA GLU A 73 4.72 23.51 9.48
C GLU A 73 4.71 23.55 7.95
N VAL A 74 5.58 22.76 7.31
CA VAL A 74 5.71 22.70 5.85
C VAL A 74 4.75 21.65 5.28
N ASN A 75 4.11 21.98 4.16
CA ASN A 75 3.32 21.04 3.38
C ASN A 75 4.23 20.16 2.52
N TYR A 76 3.95 18.86 2.51
CA TYR A 76 4.63 17.88 1.68
C TYR A 76 3.66 17.29 0.65
N PHE A 77 4.18 16.84 -0.48
CA PHE A 77 3.44 15.99 -1.40
C PHE A 77 3.53 14.55 -0.90
N VAL A 78 2.39 13.99 -0.49
CA VAL A 78 2.30 12.69 0.18
C VAL A 78 1.31 11.79 -0.53
N ARG A 79 1.57 10.49 -0.56
CA ARG A 79 0.58 9.46 -0.93
C ARG A 79 0.69 8.26 -0.01
N TYR A 80 -0.42 7.54 0.14
CA TYR A 80 -0.50 6.42 1.06
C TYR A 80 -0.46 5.08 0.32
N ASN A 81 0.60 4.29 0.56
CA ASN A 81 0.75 2.92 0.10
C ASN A 81 0.01 1.97 1.05
N ALA A 82 -1.26 1.67 0.77
CA ALA A 82 -2.10 0.81 1.61
C ALA A 82 -1.81 -0.70 1.45
N TYR A 83 -0.91 -1.10 0.55
CA TYR A 83 -0.38 -2.46 0.51
C TYR A 83 0.70 -2.67 1.59
N LEU A 84 1.65 -1.72 1.69
CA LEU A 84 2.73 -1.74 2.69
C LEU A 84 2.36 -1.05 4.01
N ASP A 85 1.22 -0.35 4.06
CA ASP A 85 0.83 0.52 5.17
C ASP A 85 1.87 1.64 5.40
N GLU A 86 2.42 2.23 4.33
CA GLU A 86 3.47 3.27 4.40
C GLU A 86 3.00 4.59 3.80
N MET A 87 3.39 5.71 4.41
CA MET A 87 3.22 7.04 3.82
C MET A 87 4.48 7.42 3.04
N GLU A 88 4.33 7.72 1.75
CA GLU A 88 5.42 8.12 0.87
C GLU A 88 5.35 9.63 0.65
N ILE A 89 6.47 10.31 0.86
CA ILE A 89 6.64 11.73 0.59
C ILE A 89 7.58 11.95 -0.59
N GLU A 90 7.31 12.97 -1.39
CA GLU A 90 8.22 13.43 -2.43
C GLU A 90 9.13 14.55 -1.90
N ILE A 91 10.44 14.34 -1.94
CA ILE A 91 11.44 15.36 -1.64
C ILE A 91 12.38 15.49 -2.84
N SER A 92 12.44 16.67 -3.44
CA SER A 92 13.29 16.94 -4.61
C SER A 92 13.12 15.92 -5.75
N GLY A 93 11.86 15.54 -6.03
CA GLY A 93 11.51 14.57 -7.08
C GLY A 93 11.83 13.11 -6.75
N LYS A 94 12.18 12.78 -5.50
CA LYS A 94 12.47 11.42 -5.05
C LYS A 94 11.48 10.97 -3.95
N PRO A 95 11.01 9.71 -4.00
CA PRO A 95 10.13 9.16 -2.98
C PRO A 95 10.90 8.72 -1.73
N TYR A 96 10.34 8.99 -0.57
CA TYR A 96 10.83 8.52 0.74
C TYR A 96 9.65 8.05 1.60
N TYR A 97 9.84 6.99 2.38
CA TYR A 97 8.84 6.58 3.37
C TYR A 97 9.01 7.35 4.67
N LEU A 98 7.90 7.83 5.24
CA LEU A 98 7.91 8.44 6.55
C LEU A 98 8.22 7.39 7.62
N PRO A 99 9.07 7.71 8.61
CA PRO A 99 9.39 6.77 9.67
C PRO A 99 8.16 6.48 10.52
N LYS A 100 8.05 5.24 11.01
CA LYS A 100 7.00 4.82 11.96
C LYS A 100 7.46 4.86 13.43
N SER A 101 8.53 5.57 13.75
CA SER A 101 9.11 5.57 15.10
C SER A 101 8.20 6.24 16.13
N ASN A 102 7.69 7.43 15.84
CA ASN A 102 6.81 8.21 16.72
C ASN A 102 5.40 8.29 16.15
N ASN A 103 4.40 8.53 17.00
CA ASN A 103 3.02 8.76 16.53
C ASN A 103 2.89 10.20 16.00
N TYR A 104 2.20 10.37 14.89
CA TYR A 104 1.92 11.67 14.28
C TYR A 104 0.68 11.59 13.41
N THR A 105 0.19 12.74 12.95
CA THR A 105 -0.87 12.80 11.95
C THR A 105 -0.37 13.35 10.62
N VAL A 106 -1.05 12.94 9.56
CA VAL A 106 -0.88 13.41 8.18
C VAL A 106 -2.23 13.95 7.72
N THR A 107 -2.34 15.26 7.60
CA THR A 107 -3.58 15.96 7.25
C THR A 107 -3.58 16.33 5.78
N PHE A 108 -4.45 15.69 5.00
CA PHE A 108 -4.69 15.98 3.59
C PHE A 108 -5.85 16.99 3.48
N GLU A 109 -5.51 18.28 3.50
CA GLU A 109 -6.51 19.37 3.52
C GLU A 109 -7.40 19.36 2.27
N GLY A 110 -6.82 19.09 1.08
CA GLY A 110 -7.56 19.11 -0.19
C GLY A 110 -8.65 18.04 -0.34
N VAL A 111 -8.64 17.00 0.50
CA VAL A 111 -9.64 15.91 0.49
C VAL A 111 -10.30 15.72 1.85
N ASN A 112 -10.09 16.65 2.79
CA ASN A 112 -10.60 16.60 4.16
C ASN A 112 -10.38 15.23 4.83
N LYS A 113 -9.15 14.71 4.74
CA LYS A 113 -8.80 13.40 5.28
C LYS A 113 -7.58 13.51 6.21
N VAL A 114 -7.71 12.98 7.42
CA VAL A 114 -6.60 12.91 8.39
C VAL A 114 -6.24 11.45 8.60
N TYR A 115 -4.97 11.13 8.39
CA TYR A 115 -4.39 9.86 8.84
C TYR A 115 -3.66 10.06 10.15
N GLN A 116 -3.77 9.09 11.05
CA GLN A 116 -3.04 9.01 12.30
C GLN A 116 -2.21 7.73 12.30
N LEU A 117 -0.92 7.87 12.63
CA LEU A 117 -0.06 6.74 12.91
C LEU A 117 -0.17 6.35 14.38
N SER A 118 -0.64 5.15 14.65
CA SER A 118 -0.87 4.67 16.01
C SER A 118 -0.55 3.20 16.21
N ASN A 119 -0.30 2.83 17.46
CA ASN A 119 -0.17 1.44 17.87
C ASN A 119 -1.55 0.79 17.99
N TYR A 120 -1.69 -0.44 17.52
CA TYR A 120 -2.93 -1.20 17.57
C TYR A 120 -2.65 -2.69 17.85
N ASP A 121 -3.65 -3.36 18.41
CA ASP A 121 -3.59 -4.80 18.58
C ASP A 121 -4.06 -5.51 17.30
N GLU A 122 -3.21 -6.38 16.78
CA GLU A 122 -3.56 -7.32 15.73
C GLU A 122 -3.37 -8.75 16.24
N LYS A 123 -4.47 -9.33 16.74
CA LYS A 123 -4.51 -10.71 17.24
C LYS A 123 -3.48 -10.96 18.36
N GLY A 124 -3.39 -10.04 19.32
CA GLY A 124 -2.46 -10.13 20.45
C GLY A 124 -1.04 -9.67 20.15
N THR A 125 -0.76 -9.22 18.93
CA THR A 125 0.54 -8.60 18.57
C THR A 125 0.35 -7.11 18.40
N GLN A 126 1.12 -6.31 19.15
CA GLN A 126 1.15 -4.88 18.95
C GLN A 126 1.86 -4.54 17.64
N LYS A 127 1.19 -3.75 16.80
CA LYS A 127 1.71 -3.24 15.55
C LYS A 127 1.48 -1.75 15.47
N LYS A 128 2.17 -1.08 14.55
CA LYS A 128 1.95 0.32 14.25
C LYS A 128 1.52 0.47 12.81
N GLY A 129 0.53 1.32 12.55
CA GLY A 129 -0.01 1.52 11.21
C GLY A 129 -0.83 2.80 11.09
N PHE A 130 -1.17 3.16 9.86
CA PHE A 130 -1.93 4.36 9.56
C PHE A 130 -3.44 4.09 9.57
N PHE A 131 -4.17 5.03 10.15
CA PHE A 131 -5.62 4.99 10.24
C PHE A 131 -6.22 6.31 9.80
N VAL A 132 -7.26 6.27 8.97
CA VAL A 132 -8.11 7.44 8.73
C VAL A 132 -8.94 7.70 9.98
N VAL A 133 -8.92 8.94 10.47
CA VAL A 133 -9.76 9.36 11.59
C VAL A 133 -11.14 9.75 11.06
N LEU A 134 -12.17 8.97 11.41
CA LEU A 134 -13.56 9.26 11.01
C LEU A 134 -14.31 10.09 12.05
N VAL A 135 -14.07 9.80 13.33
CA VAL A 135 -14.59 10.56 14.46
C VAL A 135 -13.43 10.73 15.44
N ASP A 136 -13.07 11.97 15.72
CA ASP A 136 -12.17 12.30 16.83
C ASP A 136 -13.02 12.78 18.01
N GLY A 137 -13.21 11.89 18.97
CA GLY A 137 -14.05 12.12 20.14
C GLY A 137 -13.27 12.00 21.44
N ASN A 138 -13.62 12.80 22.43
CA ASN A 138 -12.93 12.84 23.72
C ASN A 138 -12.99 11.51 24.49
N LYS A 139 -14.07 10.72 24.34
CA LYS A 139 -14.24 9.42 25.03
C LYS A 139 -13.82 8.25 24.15
N ALA A 140 -14.21 8.29 22.89
CA ALA A 140 -13.76 7.31 21.91
C ALA A 140 -13.67 7.91 20.51
N SER A 141 -12.69 7.45 19.75
CA SER A 141 -12.50 7.78 18.34
C SER A 141 -12.77 6.57 17.47
N LEU A 142 -13.35 6.83 16.30
CA LEU A 142 -13.59 5.83 15.26
C LEU A 142 -12.53 6.00 14.19
N LEU A 143 -11.84 4.90 13.91
CA LEU A 143 -10.72 4.84 12.99
C LEU A 143 -11.00 3.84 11.87
N VAL A 144 -10.46 4.10 10.69
CA VAL A 144 -10.52 3.18 9.54
C VAL A 144 -9.12 2.85 9.05
N LYS A 145 -8.86 1.56 8.87
CA LYS A 145 -7.70 1.08 8.14
C LYS A 145 -8.09 0.77 6.70
N GLU A 146 -7.55 1.55 5.77
CA GLU A 146 -7.64 1.27 4.33
C GLU A 146 -6.54 0.27 3.96
N LYS A 147 -6.88 -0.75 3.16
CA LYS A 147 -5.96 -1.84 2.84
C LYS A 147 -6.06 -2.25 1.38
N ILE A 148 -4.91 -2.55 0.78
CA ILE A 148 -4.79 -3.18 -0.53
C ILE A 148 -4.17 -4.56 -0.32
N LYS A 149 -4.74 -5.57 -0.99
CA LYS A 149 -4.28 -6.95 -0.92
C LYS A 149 -3.74 -7.38 -2.27
N LEU A 150 -2.60 -8.07 -2.25
CA LEU A 150 -2.10 -8.83 -3.38
C LEU A 150 -2.85 -10.17 -3.47
N TYR A 151 -3.44 -10.42 -4.62
CA TYR A 151 -3.99 -11.72 -5.01
C TYR A 151 -2.96 -12.39 -5.90
N ASP A 152 -2.61 -13.62 -5.53
CA ASP A 152 -1.65 -14.41 -6.28
C ASP A 152 -2.19 -14.76 -7.66
N GLU A 153 -1.27 -15.06 -8.56
CA GLU A 153 -1.57 -15.52 -9.90
C GLU A 153 -2.38 -16.83 -9.88
N VAL A 154 -3.41 -16.90 -10.75
CA VAL A 154 -4.19 -18.12 -10.98
C VAL A 154 -3.91 -18.60 -12.41
N PRO A 155 -3.12 -19.66 -12.60
CA PRO A 155 -2.82 -20.18 -13.93
C PRO A 155 -4.08 -20.79 -14.57
N ALA A 156 -4.20 -20.65 -15.89
CA ALA A 156 -5.24 -21.33 -16.63
C ALA A 156 -5.02 -22.86 -16.59
N LYS A 157 -6.03 -23.61 -16.12
CA LYS A 157 -6.06 -25.06 -16.25
C LYS A 157 -6.81 -25.40 -17.53
N LEU A 158 -6.23 -26.30 -18.33
CA LEU A 158 -6.73 -26.80 -19.63
C LEU A 158 -8.26 -26.70 -19.78
N GLY A 159 -8.75 -25.61 -20.38
CA GLY A 159 -10.16 -25.40 -20.73
C GLY A 159 -11.16 -25.15 -19.58
N PHE A 160 -10.75 -25.21 -18.30
CA PHE A 160 -11.68 -25.11 -17.16
C PHE A 160 -11.61 -23.77 -16.42
N THR A 161 -10.45 -23.11 -16.41
CA THR A 161 -10.29 -21.82 -15.72
C THR A 161 -9.60 -20.79 -16.60
N LYS A 162 -10.14 -19.56 -16.58
CA LYS A 162 -9.48 -18.42 -17.19
C LYS A 162 -8.24 -18.05 -16.36
N TYR A 163 -7.17 -17.68 -17.04
CA TYR A 163 -5.98 -17.12 -16.41
C TYR A 163 -6.30 -15.83 -15.65
N GLU A 164 -5.80 -15.69 -14.42
CA GLU A 164 -5.82 -14.43 -13.66
C GLU A 164 -4.40 -14.00 -13.26
N PRO A 165 -3.95 -12.79 -13.67
CA PRO A 165 -2.63 -12.29 -13.29
C PRO A 165 -2.55 -11.96 -11.79
N PRO A 166 -1.34 -11.88 -11.22
CA PRO A 166 -1.17 -11.34 -9.88
C PRO A 166 -1.76 -9.92 -9.83
N THR A 167 -2.63 -9.63 -8.87
CA THR A 167 -3.40 -8.37 -8.86
C THR A 167 -3.44 -7.73 -7.48
N LEU A 168 -3.14 -6.43 -7.40
CA LEU A 168 -3.39 -5.59 -6.24
C LEU A 168 -4.81 -5.03 -6.30
N LYS A 169 -5.64 -5.31 -5.28
CA LYS A 169 -6.98 -4.74 -5.18
C LYS A 169 -7.24 -4.18 -3.78
N ARG A 170 -7.94 -3.04 -3.74
CA ARG A 170 -8.48 -2.50 -2.50
C ARG A 170 -9.49 -3.47 -1.92
N ILE A 171 -9.35 -3.77 -0.63
CA ILE A 171 -10.31 -4.59 0.10
C ILE A 171 -11.21 -3.71 0.96
N LYS A 172 -12.25 -4.32 1.52
CA LYS A 172 -13.16 -3.62 2.43
C LYS A 172 -12.38 -3.02 3.61
N ASN A 173 -12.64 -1.75 3.89
CA ASN A 173 -12.10 -1.04 5.04
C ASN A 173 -12.37 -1.81 6.34
N GLU A 174 -11.39 -1.78 7.23
CA GLU A 174 -11.51 -2.37 8.56
C GLU A 174 -11.65 -1.25 9.60
N PHE A 175 -12.65 -1.35 10.47
CA PHE A 175 -12.91 -0.36 11.51
C PHE A 175 -12.14 -0.68 12.78
N TYR A 176 -11.62 0.35 13.41
CA TYR A 176 -10.86 0.30 14.66
C TYR A 176 -11.40 1.33 15.64
N ILE A 177 -11.21 1.04 16.92
CA ILE A 177 -11.76 1.81 18.03
C ILE A 177 -10.62 2.21 18.95
N ASP A 178 -10.54 3.50 19.22
CA ASP A 178 -9.63 4.10 20.19
C ASP A 178 -10.44 4.65 21.37
N PHE A 179 -10.20 4.16 22.59
CA PHE A 179 -10.82 4.66 23.82
C PHE A 179 -9.91 5.63 24.59
N LYS A 180 -8.94 6.27 23.90
CA LYS A 180 -7.91 7.22 24.38
C LYS A 180 -6.91 6.67 25.41
N ASP A 181 -7.38 5.88 26.37
CA ASP A 181 -6.57 5.29 27.45
C ASP A 181 -6.23 3.81 27.21
N LYS A 182 -6.55 3.29 26.02
CA LYS A 182 -6.39 1.87 25.68
C LYS A 182 -5.68 1.72 24.35
N ILE A 183 -5.07 0.56 24.14
CA ILE A 183 -4.58 0.19 22.82
C ILE A 183 -5.74 0.17 21.82
N ILE A 184 -5.48 0.63 20.60
CA ILE A 184 -6.48 0.61 19.53
C ILE A 184 -6.81 -0.84 19.20
N ILE A 185 -8.11 -1.16 19.16
CA ILE A 185 -8.61 -2.50 18.88
C ILE A 185 -9.48 -2.53 17.62
N LYS A 186 -9.50 -3.67 16.95
CA LYS A 186 -10.39 -3.88 15.81
C LYS A 186 -11.84 -3.92 16.27
N SER A 187 -12.72 -3.21 15.56
CA SER A 187 -14.16 -3.21 15.83
C SER A 187 -14.75 -4.61 15.63
N PRO A 188 -15.42 -5.19 16.65
CA PRO A 188 -16.06 -6.49 16.54
C PRO A 188 -17.19 -6.48 15.51
N THR A 189 -17.37 -7.61 14.82
CA THR A 189 -18.48 -7.78 13.87
C THR A 189 -19.77 -8.29 14.52
N ASN A 190 -19.69 -8.74 15.78
CA ASN A 190 -20.80 -9.21 16.58
C ASN A 190 -21.35 -8.05 17.42
N LYS A 191 -22.67 -7.82 17.36
CA LYS A 191 -23.34 -6.70 18.05
C LYS A 191 -23.18 -6.73 19.57
N LYS A 192 -23.26 -7.91 20.20
CA LYS A 192 -23.12 -8.04 21.65
C LYS A 192 -21.70 -7.70 22.10
N TYR A 193 -20.69 -8.22 21.39
CA TYR A 193 -19.29 -7.88 21.69
C TYR A 193 -18.99 -6.42 21.45
N PHE A 194 -19.52 -5.83 20.36
CA PHE A 194 -19.37 -4.42 20.06
C PHE A 194 -19.94 -3.54 21.20
N SER A 195 -21.19 -3.76 21.63
CA SER A 195 -21.78 -2.96 22.71
C SER A 195 -21.02 -3.11 24.03
N ASN A 196 -20.52 -4.31 24.33
CA ASN A 196 -19.75 -4.56 25.55
C ASN A 196 -18.43 -3.78 25.63
N LEU A 197 -17.88 -3.32 24.50
CA LEU A 197 -16.69 -2.46 24.51
C LEU A 197 -16.93 -1.14 25.24
N PHE A 198 -18.17 -0.66 25.28
CA PHE A 198 -18.57 0.59 25.94
C PHE A 198 -18.85 0.42 27.45
N LEU A 199 -18.49 -0.73 28.03
CA LEU A 199 -18.53 -1.01 29.47
C LEU A 199 -19.88 -0.63 30.13
N THR A 200 -19.88 0.34 31.03
CA THR A 200 -21.07 0.82 31.77
C THR A 200 -22.16 1.37 30.85
N LYS A 201 -21.80 1.84 29.65
CA LYS A 201 -22.71 2.36 28.63
C LYS A 201 -23.18 1.31 27.62
N SER A 202 -22.78 0.05 27.77
CA SER A 202 -23.13 -1.04 26.83
C SER A 202 -24.64 -1.13 26.54
N LYS A 203 -25.48 -1.10 27.58
CA LYS A 203 -26.95 -1.17 27.42
C LYS A 203 -27.52 0.02 26.66
N GLU A 204 -27.03 1.22 26.94
CA GLU A 204 -27.48 2.46 26.28
C GLU A 204 -27.12 2.45 24.79
N ILE A 205 -25.89 2.04 24.45
CA ILE A 205 -25.45 1.88 23.06
C ILE A 205 -26.26 0.79 22.34
N GLU A 206 -26.53 -0.34 22.99
CA GLU A 206 -27.34 -1.40 22.38
C GLU A 206 -28.77 -0.92 22.05
N LEU A 207 -29.39 -0.17 22.96
CA LEU A 207 -30.72 0.43 22.74
C LEU A 207 -30.69 1.45 21.60
N TYR A 208 -29.68 2.33 21.56
CA TYR A 208 -29.52 3.31 20.49
C TYR A 208 -29.36 2.65 19.12
N ILE A 209 -28.51 1.61 19.01
CA ILE A 209 -28.33 0.84 17.77
C ILE A 209 -29.64 0.20 17.32
N LYS A 210 -30.39 -0.41 18.25
CA LYS A 210 -31.67 -1.07 17.95
C LYS A 210 -32.73 -0.07 17.50
N LYS A 211 -32.92 1.02 18.24
CA LYS A 211 -33.94 2.05 17.98
C LYS A 211 -33.75 2.68 16.59
N ASN A 212 -32.49 2.96 16.23
CA ASN A 212 -32.15 3.61 14.97
C ASN A 212 -31.81 2.60 13.84
N LYS A 213 -31.96 1.29 14.09
CA LYS A 213 -31.67 0.20 13.14
C LYS A 213 -30.27 0.25 12.52
N LEU A 214 -29.28 0.68 13.30
CA LEU A 214 -27.91 0.92 12.84
C LEU A 214 -27.14 -0.38 12.62
N ASN A 215 -26.26 -0.38 11.62
CA ASN A 215 -25.37 -1.48 11.28
C ASN A 215 -23.92 -1.18 11.66
N ILE A 216 -23.39 -1.92 12.64
CA ILE A 216 -22.01 -1.79 13.14
C ILE A 216 -20.90 -2.16 12.12
N LYS A 217 -21.28 -2.55 10.89
CA LYS A 217 -20.35 -2.81 9.77
C LYS A 217 -20.43 -1.75 8.67
N ASN A 218 -21.31 -0.76 8.83
CA ASN A 218 -21.46 0.38 7.93
C ASN A 218 -20.76 1.59 8.55
N GLU A 219 -20.05 2.35 7.71
CA GLU A 219 -19.25 3.48 8.14
C GLU A 219 -20.09 4.63 8.72
N SER A 220 -21.11 5.08 7.98
CA SER A 220 -22.02 6.16 8.39
C SER A 220 -22.75 5.83 9.69
N ASP A 221 -23.21 4.59 9.84
CA ASP A 221 -23.88 4.13 11.04
C ASP A 221 -22.92 4.07 12.24
N LEU A 222 -21.67 3.65 12.04
CA LEU A 222 -20.65 3.69 13.09
C LEU A 222 -20.33 5.12 13.51
N ILE A 223 -20.21 6.05 12.56
CA ILE A 223 -20.03 7.49 12.86
C ILE A 223 -21.16 7.98 13.76
N GLN A 224 -22.41 7.66 13.45
CA GLN A 224 -23.57 8.03 14.29
C GLN A 224 -23.47 7.44 15.70
N ILE A 225 -23.11 6.16 15.84
CA ILE A 225 -22.95 5.51 17.13
C ILE A 225 -21.87 6.19 17.97
N PHE A 226 -20.73 6.50 17.36
CA PHE A 226 -19.60 7.13 18.06
C PHE A 226 -19.89 8.57 18.44
N ASN A 227 -20.56 9.33 17.58
CA ASN A 227 -21.02 10.68 17.92
C ASN A 227 -22.00 10.65 19.09
N TYR A 228 -22.95 9.70 19.09
CA TYR A 228 -23.86 9.51 20.22
C TYR A 228 -23.11 9.14 21.50
N TYR A 229 -22.19 8.17 21.46
CA TYR A 229 -21.40 7.76 22.62
C TYR A 229 -20.58 8.90 23.23
N ASN A 230 -19.99 9.75 22.38
CA ASN A 230 -19.24 10.91 22.85
C ASN A 230 -20.15 12.01 23.45
N SER A 231 -21.43 12.04 23.08
CA SER A 231 -22.40 13.03 23.57
C SER A 231 -23.07 12.68 24.92
N ILE A 232 -23.13 11.39 25.26
CA ILE A 232 -23.74 10.94 26.52
C ILE A 232 -22.75 11.12 27.66
N ASN A 233 -23.18 11.57 28.84
CA ASN A 233 -22.32 11.79 30.01
C ASN A 233 -21.79 10.48 30.61
#